data_AF-A0A957P3F2-F1
#
_entry.id   AF-A0A957P3F2-F1
#
_cell.length_a   1.000
_cell.length_b   1.000
_cell.length_c   1.000
_cell.angle_alpha   90.00
_cell.angle_beta   90.00
_cell.angle_gamma   90.00
#
_symmetry.space_group_name_H-M   'P 1'
#
loop_
_entity.id
_entity.type
_entity.pdbx_description
1 polymer ?
#
loop_
_entity_poly.entity_id
_entity_poly.type
_entity_poly.pdbx_seq_one_letter_code
_entity_poly.pdbx_strand_id
1 'polypeptide(L)'
;LWAYLDVGVFNGLMETLLNNDYEFYPLFVSGEDRPVVRYNLGGPTCDSVDTPFRNVELPELRIGDRLYVLHTGAYSASCAGSFNGFFPPSVVYFNKTKQTDAGGSVVPSGVPVQDIHGLPSHDMEEITTWER
;
A
#
# COMPACT_ATOMS: atom_id res chain seq x y z
N LEU A 1 13.44 14.66 3.55
CA LEU A 1 14.24 13.41 3.67
C LEU A 1 13.95 12.51 2.47
N TRP A 2 14.66 11.39 2.34
CA TRP A 2 14.40 10.35 1.34
C TRP A 2 14.07 9.04 2.03
N ALA A 3 13.09 8.32 1.50
CA ALA A 3 12.80 6.94 1.86
C ALA A 3 12.58 6.13 0.57
N TYR A 4 12.86 4.83 0.63
CA TYR A 4 12.75 3.93 -0.52
C TYR A 4 11.73 2.85 -0.23
N LEU A 5 10.85 2.62 -1.20
CA LEU A 5 9.79 1.63 -1.17
C LEU A 5 10.20 0.40 -1.98
N ASP A 6 9.56 -0.73 -1.71
CA ASP A 6 9.67 -1.96 -2.49
C ASP A 6 8.76 -1.97 -3.73
N VAL A 7 7.94 -0.93 -3.90
CA VAL A 7 7.11 -0.68 -5.09
C VAL A 7 7.38 0.72 -5.63
N GLY A 8 7.39 0.85 -6.95
CA GLY A 8 7.69 2.10 -7.63
C GLY A 8 6.81 2.34 -8.85
N VAL A 9 7.18 3.36 -9.62
CA VAL A 9 6.53 3.77 -10.87
C VAL A 9 6.35 2.57 -11.80
N PHE A 10 7.41 1.79 -12.00
CA PHE A 10 7.40 0.67 -12.94
C PHE A 10 6.66 -0.56 -12.43
N ASN A 11 6.36 -0.63 -11.13
CA ASN A 11 5.78 -1.81 -10.48
C ASN A 11 4.31 -1.62 -10.09
N GLY A 12 3.64 -0.60 -10.65
CA GLY A 12 2.21 -0.38 -10.46
C GLY A 12 1.83 1.02 -10.01
N LEU A 13 2.79 1.95 -9.90
CA LEU A 13 2.54 3.37 -9.60
C LEU A 13 2.82 4.27 -10.82
N MET A 14 2.69 3.76 -12.04
CA MET A 14 3.05 4.51 -13.25
C MET A 14 2.25 5.82 -13.39
N GLU A 15 0.99 5.82 -12.94
CA GLU A 15 0.13 6.99 -12.97
C GLU A 15 0.65 8.17 -12.13
N THR A 16 1.50 7.94 -11.13
CA THR A 16 2.10 9.02 -10.35
C THR A 16 3.09 9.86 -11.16
N LEU A 17 3.52 9.39 -12.34
CA LEU A 17 4.27 10.20 -13.30
C LEU A 17 3.36 11.00 -14.25
N LEU A 18 2.14 10.51 -14.49
CA LEU A 18 1.21 11.12 -15.43
C LEU A 18 0.44 12.28 -14.78
N ASN A 19 0.28 12.21 -13.45
CA ASN A 19 -0.38 13.23 -12.65
C ASN A 19 0.67 13.96 -11.82
N ASN A 20 0.86 15.25 -12.06
CA ASN A 20 1.78 16.09 -11.27
C ASN A 20 1.27 16.40 -9.86
N ASP A 21 0.02 16.05 -9.56
CA ASP A 21 -0.60 16.24 -8.26
C ASP A 21 -0.66 14.90 -7.52
N TYR A 22 0.24 14.68 -6.57
CA TYR A 22 0.26 13.48 -5.72
C TYR A 22 -0.96 13.37 -4.79
N GLU A 23 -1.82 14.39 -4.76
CA GLU A 23 -3.02 14.48 -3.92
C GLU A 23 -4.06 13.38 -4.19
N PHE A 24 -3.97 12.68 -5.33
CA PHE A 24 -4.89 11.60 -5.69
C PHE A 24 -4.63 10.28 -4.94
N TYR A 25 -3.46 10.11 -4.34
CA TYR A 25 -3.07 8.90 -3.61
C TYR A 25 -2.85 9.21 -2.13
N PRO A 26 -3.90 9.09 -1.29
CA PRO A 26 -3.72 9.17 0.16
C PRO A 26 -2.70 8.15 0.65
N LEU A 27 -1.82 8.59 1.55
CA LEU A 27 -0.74 7.79 2.12
C LEU A 27 -0.96 7.61 3.63
N PHE A 28 -0.89 6.37 4.10
CA PHE A 28 -0.96 6.02 5.53
C PHE A 28 0.26 5.20 5.92
N VAL A 29 0.73 5.37 7.15
CA VAL A 29 1.91 4.66 7.69
C VAL A 29 1.48 3.88 8.93
N SER A 30 1.92 2.62 9.04
CA SER A 30 1.72 1.84 10.26
C SER A 30 2.44 2.48 11.46
N GLY A 31 1.75 2.60 12.60
CA GLY A 31 2.34 3.13 13.84
C GLY A 31 2.17 4.64 13.93
N GLU A 32 0.98 5.05 14.36
CA GLU A 32 0.58 6.43 14.55
C GLU A 32 1.21 7.00 15.84
N ASP A 33 1.40 8.32 15.93
CA ASP A 33 2.10 9.06 17.01
C ASP A 33 3.61 9.33 16.83
N ARG A 34 4.07 9.61 15.60
CA ARG A 34 5.43 10.12 15.36
C ARG A 34 5.40 11.54 14.77
N PRO A 35 6.45 12.35 15.00
CA PRO A 35 6.54 13.67 14.39
C PRO A 35 6.39 13.60 12.87
N VAL A 36 5.64 14.54 12.30
CA VAL A 36 5.48 14.65 10.85
C VAL A 36 6.75 15.23 10.23
N VAL A 37 7.23 14.59 9.17
CA VAL A 37 8.43 14.96 8.42
C VAL A 37 8.12 14.91 6.93
N ARG A 38 8.77 15.78 6.15
CA ARG A 38 8.61 15.82 4.70
C ARG A 38 9.56 14.85 3.99
N TYR A 39 9.05 14.02 3.08
CA TYR A 39 9.79 13.01 2.32
C TYR A 39 9.66 13.17 0.80
N ASN A 40 10.70 12.72 0.10
CA ASN A 40 10.58 12.19 -1.26
C ASN A 40 10.64 10.66 -1.16
N LEU A 41 9.73 9.96 -1.81
CA LEU A 41 9.65 8.51 -1.81
C LEU A 41 10.15 7.99 -3.15
N GLY A 42 11.23 7.23 -3.13
CA GLY A 42 11.79 6.51 -4.28
C GLY A 42 11.27 5.08 -4.35
N GLY A 43 11.10 4.55 -5.56
CA GLY A 43 10.87 3.14 -5.78
C GLY A 43 12.18 2.32 -5.76
N PRO A 44 12.08 1.00 -6.04
CA PRO A 44 13.20 0.08 -5.89
C PRO A 44 14.19 0.12 -7.07
N THR A 45 13.84 0.76 -8.18
CA THR A 45 14.67 0.70 -9.39
C THR A 45 15.85 1.68 -9.33
N CYS A 46 16.80 1.53 -10.25
CA CYS A 46 17.96 2.41 -10.36
C CYS A 46 17.67 3.65 -11.24
N ASP A 47 16.42 3.84 -11.67
CA ASP A 47 16.06 4.97 -12.52
C ASP A 47 15.62 6.16 -11.66
N SER A 48 16.18 7.33 -11.96
CA SER A 48 15.82 8.59 -11.29
C SER A 48 14.35 8.97 -11.43
N VAL A 49 13.64 8.48 -12.46
CA VAL A 49 12.20 8.74 -12.61
C VAL A 49 11.35 7.92 -11.66
N ASP A 50 11.92 6.89 -11.03
CA ASP A 50 11.23 6.04 -10.04
C ASP A 50 11.12 6.76 -8.69
N THR A 51 10.44 7.89 -8.68
CA THR A 51 10.14 8.70 -7.50
C THR A 51 8.65 9.01 -7.50
N PRO A 52 7.80 8.05 -7.09
CA PRO A 52 6.35 8.17 -7.22
C PRO A 52 5.75 9.31 -6.38
N PHE A 53 6.38 9.73 -5.28
CA PHE A 53 5.87 10.81 -4.43
C PHE A 53 6.97 11.78 -4.06
N ARG A 54 6.71 13.08 -4.26
CA ARG A 54 7.65 14.15 -3.89
C ARG A 54 7.01 15.08 -2.87
N ASN A 55 7.83 15.55 -1.92
CA ASN A 55 7.45 16.53 -0.91
C ASN A 55 6.22 16.19 -0.06
N VAL A 56 5.95 14.89 0.18
CA VAL A 56 4.83 14.42 1.00
C VAL A 56 5.13 14.51 2.49
N GLU A 57 4.11 14.79 3.29
CA GLU A 57 4.23 14.87 4.76
C GLU A 57 3.71 13.57 5.37
N LEU A 58 4.57 12.89 6.13
CA LEU A 58 4.28 11.60 6.76
C LEU A 58 4.85 11.58 8.18
N PRO A 59 4.30 10.76 9.10
CA PRO A 59 4.99 10.42 10.33
C PRO A 59 6.42 9.92 10.05
N GLU A 60 7.35 10.15 10.97
CA GLU A 60 8.74 9.71 10.83
C GLU A 60 8.84 8.20 10.52
N LEU A 61 9.41 7.86 9.35
CA LEU A 61 9.50 6.49 8.85
C LEU A 61 10.71 5.77 9.43
N ARG A 62 10.55 4.47 9.67
CA ARG A 62 11.59 3.51 10.04
C ARG A 62 11.61 2.35 9.05
N ILE A 63 12.76 1.72 8.89
CA ILE A 63 12.88 0.51 8.07
C ILE A 63 11.92 -0.55 8.64
N GLY A 64 11.07 -1.10 7.78
CA GLY A 64 10.07 -2.11 8.15
C GLY A 64 8.67 -1.55 8.44
N ASP A 65 8.48 -0.24 8.53
CA ASP A 65 7.13 0.33 8.55
C ASP A 65 6.40 0.04 7.23
N ARG A 66 5.08 -0.13 7.29
CA ARG A 66 4.22 -0.32 6.12
C ARG A 66 3.64 1.02 5.69
N LEU A 67 3.78 1.33 4.41
CA LEU A 67 3.12 2.47 3.77
C LEU A 67 1.97 1.94 2.91
N TYR A 68 0.77 2.47 3.14
CA TYR A 68 -0.42 2.14 2.37
C TYR A 68 -0.67 3.26 1.37
N VAL A 69 -0.64 2.91 0.08
CA VAL A 69 -0.98 3.82 -1.02
C VAL A 69 -2.40 3.51 -1.44
N LEU A 70 -3.34 4.42 -1.17
CA LEU A 70 -4.76 4.20 -1.48
C LEU A 70 -5.11 4.59 -2.92
N HIS A 71 -6.31 4.24 -3.36
CA HIS A 71 -6.85 4.51 -4.70
C HIS A 71 -6.09 3.87 -5.87
N THR A 72 -5.30 2.82 -5.61
CA THR A 72 -4.55 2.07 -6.62
C THR A 72 -5.38 0.96 -7.27
N GLY A 73 -6.67 1.19 -7.55
CA GLY A 73 -7.58 0.16 -8.08
C GLY A 73 -7.64 0.10 -9.62
N ALA A 74 -7.41 1.21 -10.30
CA ALA A 74 -7.37 1.32 -11.75
C ALA A 74 -5.94 1.64 -12.20
N TYR A 75 -5.55 1.13 -13.38
CA TYR A 75 -4.26 1.44 -14.05
C TYR A 75 -2.98 1.26 -13.19
N SER A 76 -3.07 0.47 -12.13
CA SER A 76 -1.96 0.10 -11.25
C SER A 76 -1.39 -1.26 -11.65
N ALA A 77 -1.97 -2.35 -11.13
CA ALA A 77 -1.56 -3.73 -11.41
C ALA A 77 -1.61 -4.06 -12.91
N SER A 78 -2.57 -3.50 -13.64
CA SER A 78 -2.68 -3.69 -15.11
C SER A 78 -1.54 -3.05 -15.90
N CYS A 79 -0.84 -2.09 -15.31
CA CYS A 79 0.28 -1.36 -15.92
C CYS A 79 1.63 -1.71 -15.27
N ALA A 80 1.65 -2.65 -14.31
CA ALA A 80 2.84 -3.03 -13.59
C ALA A 80 3.75 -3.94 -14.43
N GLY A 81 5.04 -3.64 -14.44
CA GLY A 81 6.07 -4.42 -15.11
C GLY A 81 7.14 -4.93 -14.13
N SER A 82 8.06 -5.74 -14.65
CA SER A 82 9.20 -6.27 -13.89
C SER A 82 10.53 -5.60 -14.24
N PHE A 83 10.50 -4.29 -14.43
CA PHE A 83 11.70 -3.50 -14.75
C PHE A 83 12.76 -3.64 -13.64
N ASN A 84 14.04 -3.70 -14.02
CA ASN A 84 15.17 -4.03 -13.13
C ASN A 84 15.05 -5.36 -12.36
N GLY A 85 14.13 -6.25 -12.74
CA GLY A 85 13.94 -7.55 -12.07
C GLY A 85 13.11 -7.49 -10.78
N PHE A 86 12.52 -6.35 -10.45
CA PHE A 86 11.57 -6.22 -9.34
C PHE A 86 10.18 -6.63 -9.81
N PHE A 87 9.61 -7.68 -9.22
CA PHE A 87 8.28 -8.15 -9.61
C PHE A 87 7.18 -7.22 -9.04
N PRO A 88 6.08 -7.01 -9.79
CA PRO A 88 4.90 -6.33 -9.26
C PRO A 88 4.40 -6.94 -7.95
N PRO A 89 3.74 -6.14 -7.07
CA PRO A 89 3.08 -6.65 -5.88
C PRO A 89 2.06 -7.73 -6.21
N SER A 90 1.91 -8.71 -5.32
CA SER A 90 0.86 -9.72 -5.45
C SER A 90 -0.51 -9.10 -5.20
N VAL A 91 -1.50 -9.47 -6.02
CA VAL A 91 -2.90 -9.06 -5.83
C VAL A 91 -3.60 -10.07 -4.94
N VAL A 92 -4.13 -9.59 -3.81
CA VAL A 92 -4.95 -10.37 -2.89
C VAL A 92 -6.40 -9.93 -3.03
N TYR A 93 -7.29 -10.87 -3.31
CA TYR A 93 -8.73 -10.61 -3.40
C TYR A 93 -9.41 -10.89 -2.06
N PHE A 94 -10.05 -9.88 -1.50
CA PHE A 94 -10.94 -10.01 -0.35
C PHE A 94 -12.38 -9.73 -0.79
N ASN A 95 -13.31 -10.60 -0.42
CA ASN A 95 -14.73 -10.42 -0.73
C ASN A 95 -15.50 -10.10 0.54
N LYS A 96 -16.28 -9.02 0.58
CA LYS A 96 -17.02 -8.57 1.77
C LYS A 96 -18.25 -9.43 2.09
N THR A 97 -18.34 -10.67 1.59
CA THR A 97 -19.36 -11.62 2.03
C THR A 97 -18.99 -12.16 3.40
N LYS A 98 -19.88 -12.01 4.38
CA LYS A 98 -19.80 -12.69 5.67
C LYS A 98 -19.55 -14.18 5.41
N GLN A 99 -18.32 -14.63 5.63
CA GLN A 99 -18.00 -16.03 5.56
C GLN A 99 -18.49 -16.63 6.87
N THR A 100 -19.36 -17.64 6.82
CA THR A 100 -19.82 -18.35 8.02
C THR A 100 -19.12 -19.69 8.11
N ASP A 101 -18.62 -20.05 9.29
CA ASP A 101 -18.20 -21.43 9.54
C ASP A 101 -19.41 -22.40 9.52
N ALA A 102 -19.13 -23.71 9.61
CA ALA A 102 -20.17 -24.75 9.63
C ALA A 102 -21.13 -24.63 10.84
N GLY A 103 -20.81 -23.78 11.83
CA GLY A 103 -21.63 -23.47 13.00
C GLY A 103 -22.37 -22.13 12.91
N GLY A 104 -22.26 -21.39 11.80
CA GLY A 104 -22.93 -20.10 11.58
C GLY A 104 -22.20 -18.87 12.14
N SER A 105 -20.97 -19.02 12.63
CA SER A 105 -20.17 -17.89 13.15
C SER A 105 -19.51 -17.13 12.01
N VAL A 106 -19.60 -15.79 12.04
CA VAL A 106 -19.02 -14.92 11.01
C VAL A 106 -17.50 -14.88 11.18
N VAL A 107 -16.77 -15.31 10.16
CA VAL A 107 -15.30 -15.20 10.09
C VAL A 107 -14.88 -14.06 9.14
N PRO A 108 -13.78 -13.36 9.42
CA PRO A 108 -13.27 -12.29 8.56
C PRO A 108 -12.93 -12.83 7.17
N SER A 109 -13.43 -12.15 6.14
CA SER A 109 -13.24 -12.55 4.76
C SER A 109 -11.93 -12.01 4.18
N GLY A 110 -11.17 -12.85 3.47
CA GLY A 110 -10.10 -12.39 2.56
C GLY A 110 -8.65 -12.62 2.99
N VAL A 111 -8.39 -13.40 4.04
CA VAL A 111 -7.03 -13.84 4.41
C VAL A 111 -6.96 -15.36 4.33
N PRO A 112 -5.98 -15.99 3.64
CA PRO A 112 -5.69 -17.40 3.87
C PRO A 112 -5.45 -17.58 5.37
N VAL A 113 -6.11 -18.55 6.02
CA VAL A 113 -6.06 -18.77 7.49
C VAL A 113 -4.63 -18.74 8.08
N GLN A 114 -3.65 -19.00 7.22
CA GLN A 114 -2.21 -19.11 7.47
C GLN A 114 -1.52 -17.75 7.75
N ASP A 115 -2.04 -16.64 7.22
CA ASP A 115 -1.40 -15.30 7.31
C ASP A 115 -2.04 -14.40 8.39
N ILE A 116 -3.07 -14.92 9.10
CA ILE A 116 -3.81 -14.20 10.14
C ILE A 116 -2.96 -14.01 11.42
N HIS A 117 -1.90 -14.79 11.60
CA HIS A 117 -1.10 -14.79 12.83
C HIS A 117 -0.09 -13.64 12.97
N GLY A 118 0.02 -12.74 11.98
CA GLY A 118 1.06 -11.70 11.93
C GLY A 118 0.61 -10.25 11.75
N LEU A 119 -0.68 -9.97 11.58
CA LEU A 119 -1.21 -8.61 11.47
C LEU A 119 -1.84 -8.17 12.81
N PRO A 120 -1.52 -6.99 13.34
CA PRO A 120 -2.23 -6.43 14.49
C PRO A 120 -3.72 -6.38 14.22
N SER A 121 -4.54 -6.84 15.18
CA SER A 121 -6.00 -6.92 15.03
C SER A 121 -6.67 -5.58 14.73
N HIS A 122 -6.03 -4.47 15.07
CA HIS A 122 -6.52 -3.11 14.84
C HIS A 122 -6.48 -2.73 13.34
N ASP A 123 -5.46 -3.18 12.60
CA ASP A 123 -5.24 -2.79 11.19
C ASP A 123 -6.28 -3.45 10.24
N MET A 124 -6.93 -4.51 10.69
CA MET A 124 -7.92 -5.29 9.92
C MET A 124 -9.32 -4.66 9.93
N GLU A 125 -9.70 -3.98 11.02
CA GLU A 125 -10.98 -3.26 11.08
C GLU A 125 -10.92 -2.01 10.19
N GLU A 126 -9.79 -1.30 10.20
CA GLU A 126 -9.62 -0.06 9.48
C GLU A 126 -9.77 -0.25 7.96
N ILE A 127 -9.10 -1.24 7.35
CA ILE A 127 -9.17 -1.46 5.90
C ILE A 127 -10.58 -1.82 5.39
N THR A 128 -11.47 -2.35 6.24
CA THR A 128 -12.76 -2.91 5.81
C THR A 128 -13.98 -1.99 6.04
N THR A 129 -13.84 -0.91 6.81
CA THR A 129 -14.97 -0.05 7.21
C THR A 129 -15.16 1.25 6.43
N TRP A 130 -14.29 1.61 5.50
CA TRP A 130 -14.34 2.95 4.88
C TRP A 130 -15.23 3.02 3.63
N GLU A 131 -16.55 3.03 3.86
CA GLU A 131 -17.55 3.63 2.96
C GLU A 131 -18.08 4.91 3.62
N ARG A 132 -17.55 6.07 3.24
CA ARG A 132 -18.26 7.37 3.28
C ARG A 132 -17.86 8.21 2.08
#